data_AF-A0A661R7M1-F1
#
_entry.id   AF-A0A661R7M1-F1
#
_cell.length_a   1.000
_cell.length_b   1.000
_cell.length_c   1.000
_cell.angle_alpha   90.00
_cell.angle_beta   90.00
_cell.angle_gamma   90.00
#
_symmetry.space_group_name_H-M   'P 1'
#
loop_
_entity.id
_entity.type
_entity.pdbx_description
1 polymer ?
#
loop_
_entity_poly.entity_id
_entity_poly.type
_entity_poly.pdbx_seq_one_letter_code
_entity_poly.pdbx_strand_id
1 'polypeptide(L)'
;MGLLDFLSAGKRMEEIKMALVGKHVFENLINPDQKSRVITLSNQRFSEGTSPSDKRTMDDLDLRVRFVFLALAMAELKIDHGLKGFQWTYVKNPFMVQTYDEKLWDATADMLKKKYGLDIGL
;
A
#
# COMPACT_ATOMS: atom_id res chain seq x y z
N MET A 1 -27.26 1.15 -0.54
CA MET A 1 -25.95 1.77 -0.86
C MET A 1 -26.23 2.99 -1.73
N GLY A 2 -25.83 4.18 -1.28
CA GLY A 2 -26.02 5.43 -2.01
C GLY A 2 -24.88 5.72 -3.01
N LEU A 3 -25.07 6.74 -3.87
CA LEU A 3 -24.06 7.19 -4.83
C LEU A 3 -22.73 7.61 -4.16
N LEU A 4 -22.79 8.18 -2.96
CA LEU A 4 -21.62 8.55 -2.16
C LEU A 4 -20.86 7.32 -1.62
N ASP A 5 -21.57 6.24 -1.27
CA ASP A 5 -20.95 4.97 -0.86
C ASP A 5 -20.22 4.32 -2.04
N PHE A 6 -20.80 4.39 -3.24
CA PHE A 6 -20.19 3.87 -4.46
C PHE A 6 -18.92 4.66 -4.86
N LEU A 7 -18.99 5.99 -4.85
CA LEU A 7 -17.83 6.85 -5.18
C LEU A 7 -16.70 6.74 -4.15
N SER A 8 -17.03 6.53 -2.87
CA SER A 8 -16.04 6.31 -1.82
C SER A 8 -15.45 4.90 -1.87
N ALA A 9 -16.23 3.87 -2.21
CA ALA A 9 -15.74 2.51 -2.43
C ALA A 9 -14.68 2.46 -3.53
N GLY A 10 -14.87 3.19 -4.64
CA GLY A 10 -13.88 3.30 -5.71
C GLY A 10 -12.53 3.83 -5.22
N LYS A 11 -12.53 4.93 -4.46
CA LYS A 11 -11.30 5.51 -3.89
C LYS A 11 -10.61 4.55 -2.91
N ARG A 12 -11.37 3.91 -2.03
CA ARG A 12 -10.85 2.93 -1.07
C ARG A 12 -10.22 1.74 -1.78
N MET A 13 -10.86 1.22 -2.84
CA MET A 13 -10.28 0.15 -3.65
C MET A 13 -8.97 0.57 -4.32
N GLU A 14 -8.86 1.80 -4.86
CA GLU A 14 -7.58 2.27 -5.41
C GLU A 14 -6.47 2.30 -4.35
N GLU A 15 -6.76 2.76 -3.14
CA GLU A 15 -5.78 2.77 -2.04
C GLU A 15 -5.37 1.35 -1.61
N ILE A 16 -6.31 0.40 -1.58
CA ILE A 16 -6.02 -1.01 -1.31
C ILE A 16 -5.18 -1.62 -2.44
N LYS A 17 -5.48 -1.33 -3.70
CA LYS A 17 -4.68 -1.82 -4.85
C LYS A 17 -3.23 -1.39 -4.71
N MET A 18 -3.02 -0.14 -4.35
CA MET A 18 -1.71 0.44 -4.12
C MET A 18 -0.94 -0.29 -3.04
N ALA A 19 -1.57 -0.53 -1.89
CA ALA A 19 -0.97 -1.29 -0.81
C ALA A 19 -0.57 -2.69 -1.26
N LEU A 20 -1.48 -3.43 -1.90
CA LEU A 20 -1.26 -4.80 -2.31
C LEU A 20 -0.20 -4.94 -3.40
N VAL A 21 -0.24 -4.07 -4.43
CA VAL A 21 0.83 -4.00 -5.43
C VAL A 21 2.15 -3.61 -4.77
N GLY A 22 2.11 -2.69 -3.81
CA GLY A 22 3.27 -2.29 -3.01
C GLY A 22 3.92 -3.47 -2.30
N LYS A 23 3.14 -4.28 -1.59
CA LYS A 23 3.60 -5.53 -0.98
C LYS A 23 4.29 -6.42 -2.01
N HIS A 24 3.59 -6.72 -3.10
CA HIS A 24 4.09 -7.64 -4.13
C HIS A 24 5.43 -7.16 -4.72
N VAL A 25 5.52 -5.89 -5.14
CA VAL A 25 6.74 -5.34 -5.72
C VAL A 25 7.88 -5.36 -4.71
N PHE A 26 7.62 -4.96 -3.46
CA PHE A 26 8.63 -4.96 -2.40
C PHE A 26 9.18 -6.36 -2.08
N GLU A 27 8.32 -7.37 -2.04
CA GLU A 27 8.71 -8.78 -1.83
C GLU A 27 9.62 -9.29 -2.96
N ASN A 28 9.44 -8.78 -4.18
CA ASN A 28 10.20 -9.17 -5.38
C ASN A 28 11.40 -8.25 -5.69
N LEU A 29 11.72 -7.26 -4.84
CA LEU A 29 12.94 -6.46 -5.00
C LEU A 29 14.19 -7.34 -4.82
N ILE A 30 14.97 -7.48 -5.89
CA ILE A 30 16.20 -8.28 -5.90
C ILE A 30 17.34 -7.54 -5.18
N ASN A 31 17.40 -6.22 -5.31
CA ASN A 31 18.49 -5.40 -4.77
C ASN A 31 18.26 -5.12 -3.25
N PRO A 32 19.14 -5.61 -2.36
CA PRO A 32 19.01 -5.38 -0.91
C PRO A 32 19.10 -3.90 -0.52
N ASP A 33 19.93 -3.11 -1.19
CA ASP A 33 20.09 -1.67 -0.90
C ASP A 33 18.81 -0.92 -1.24
N GLN A 34 18.17 -1.29 -2.37
CA GLN A 34 16.89 -0.72 -2.76
C GLN A 34 15.81 -1.06 -1.72
N LYS A 35 15.78 -2.31 -1.24
CA LYS A 35 14.85 -2.77 -0.21
C LYS A 35 15.05 -1.98 1.11
N SER A 36 16.30 -1.79 1.53
CA SER A 36 16.65 -0.99 2.71
C SER A 36 16.23 0.48 2.58
N ARG A 37 16.40 1.09 1.41
CA ARG A 37 15.95 2.47 1.13
C ARG A 37 14.45 2.62 1.23
N VAL A 38 13.69 1.63 0.73
CA VAL A 38 12.21 1.63 0.87
C VAL A 38 11.83 1.58 2.35
N ILE A 39 12.39 0.66 3.14
CA ILE A 39 12.10 0.53 4.58
C ILE A 39 12.42 1.83 5.33
N THR A 40 13.59 2.42 5.07
CA THR A 40 14.03 3.67 5.70
C THR A 40 13.04 4.80 5.41
N LEU A 41 12.67 4.99 4.15
CA LEU A 41 11.74 6.05 3.76
C LEU A 41 10.33 5.80 4.30
N SER A 42 9.85 4.55 4.30
CA SER A 42 8.56 4.20 4.90
C SER A 42 8.50 4.54 6.39
N ASN A 43 9.55 4.22 7.15
CA ASN A 43 9.63 4.60 8.57
C ASN A 43 9.70 6.12 8.75
N GLN A 44 10.45 6.83 7.90
CA GLN A 44 10.48 8.29 7.93
C GLN A 44 9.07 8.88 7.73
N ARG A 45 8.33 8.42 6.71
CA ARG A 45 6.96 8.90 6.45
C ARG A 45 5.98 8.55 7.56
N PHE A 46 6.15 7.40 8.20
CA PHE A 46 5.38 7.06 9.40
C PHE A 46 5.63 8.08 10.51
N SER A 47 6.90 8.32 10.87
CA SER A 47 7.28 9.25 11.93
C SER A 47 6.82 10.69 11.68
N GLU A 48 6.84 11.15 10.42
CA GLU A 48 6.31 12.47 10.03
C GLU A 48 4.80 12.61 10.25
N GLY A 49 4.06 11.50 10.23
CA GLY A 49 2.61 11.46 10.44
C GLY A 49 2.18 11.20 11.89
N THR A 50 3.12 10.96 12.80
CA THR A 50 2.85 10.61 14.21
C THR A 50 3.42 11.62 15.20
N SER A 51 3.07 11.48 16.48
CA SER A 51 3.66 12.28 17.56
C SER A 51 5.18 11.99 17.66
N PRO A 52 6.02 12.99 17.97
CA PRO A 52 7.44 12.76 18.29
C PRO A 52 7.69 11.80 19.46
N SER A 53 6.67 11.58 20.30
CA SER A 53 6.72 10.60 21.40
C SER A 53 6.38 9.17 20.98
N ASP A 54 5.86 8.97 19.76
CA ASP A 54 5.61 7.63 19.21
C ASP A 54 6.95 7.01 18.83
N LYS A 55 7.28 5.89 19.49
CA LYS A 55 8.53 5.15 19.26
C LYS A 55 8.34 3.92 18.38
N ARG A 56 7.11 3.68 17.90
CA ARG A 56 6.82 2.58 17.01
C ARG A 56 7.55 2.78 15.69
N THR A 57 7.80 1.67 15.04
CA THR A 57 8.27 1.59 13.67
C THR A 57 7.19 0.98 12.80
N MET A 58 7.42 0.98 11.49
CA MET A 58 6.59 0.25 10.54
C MET A 58 6.34 -1.20 10.98
N ASP A 59 7.31 -1.88 11.58
CA ASP A 59 7.17 -3.30 11.95
C ASP A 59 6.20 -3.54 13.10
N ASP A 60 5.88 -2.50 13.88
CA ASP A 60 4.89 -2.53 14.97
C ASP A 60 3.45 -2.29 14.47
N LEU A 61 3.28 -2.00 13.18
CA LEU A 61 1.98 -1.68 12.58
C LEU A 61 1.29 -2.91 12.02
N ASP A 62 -0.03 -2.81 11.88
CA ASP A 62 -0.82 -3.77 11.12
C ASP A 62 -0.26 -3.94 9.70
N LEU A 63 -0.26 -5.19 9.20
CA LEU A 63 0.30 -5.56 7.89
C LEU A 63 -0.26 -4.70 6.75
N ARG A 64 -1.56 -4.40 6.77
CA ARG A 64 -2.21 -3.62 5.71
C ARG A 64 -1.68 -2.19 5.68
N VAL A 65 -1.44 -1.59 6.85
CA VAL A 65 -0.85 -0.25 6.97
C VAL A 65 0.59 -0.26 6.49
N ARG A 66 1.37 -1.29 6.86
CA ARG A 66 2.76 -1.45 6.39
C ARG A 66 2.84 -1.45 4.87
N PHE A 67 1.96 -2.20 4.20
CA PHE A 67 1.94 -2.29 2.74
C PHE A 67 1.72 -0.94 2.06
N VAL A 68 0.89 -0.07 2.65
CA VAL A 68 0.65 1.27 2.11
C VAL A 68 1.89 2.14 2.20
N PHE A 69 2.57 2.17 3.34
CA PHE A 69 3.79 2.95 3.51
C PHE A 69 4.93 2.43 2.63
N LEU A 70 5.00 1.11 2.38
CA LEU A 70 5.91 0.54 1.40
C LEU A 70 5.58 1.04 -0.02
N ALA A 71 4.30 1.00 -0.42
CA ALA A 71 3.85 1.50 -1.71
C ALA A 71 4.18 3.00 -1.89
N LEU A 72 3.93 3.81 -0.86
CA LEU A 72 4.25 5.24 -0.84
C LEU A 72 5.74 5.48 -1.04
N ALA A 73 6.58 4.81 -0.26
CA ALA A 73 8.03 4.95 -0.36
C ALA A 73 8.56 4.53 -1.74
N MET A 74 8.03 3.44 -2.32
CA MET A 74 8.40 3.02 -3.67
C MET A 74 7.98 4.02 -4.74
N ALA A 75 6.79 4.61 -4.61
CA ALA A 75 6.33 5.67 -5.52
C ALA A 75 7.25 6.90 -5.46
N GLU A 76 7.63 7.36 -4.26
CA GLU A 76 8.54 8.49 -4.06
C GLU A 76 9.96 8.21 -4.56
N LEU A 77 10.44 6.98 -4.37
CA LEU A 77 11.73 6.51 -4.90
C LEU A 77 11.70 6.21 -6.40
N LYS A 78 10.54 6.38 -7.06
CA LYS A 78 10.32 6.08 -8.49
C LYS A 78 10.68 4.64 -8.86
N ILE A 79 10.40 3.71 -7.96
CA ILE A 79 10.55 2.28 -8.20
C ILE A 79 9.39 1.82 -9.07
N ASP A 80 9.71 1.17 -10.19
CA ASP A 80 8.71 0.65 -11.12
C ASP A 80 8.00 -0.57 -10.50
N HIS A 81 6.68 -0.62 -10.68
CA HIS A 81 5.84 -1.75 -10.30
C HIS A 81 5.78 -2.83 -11.39
N GLY A 82 6.18 -2.55 -12.63
CA GLY A 82 6.18 -3.52 -13.74
C GLY A 82 4.79 -3.86 -14.31
N LEU A 83 3.71 -3.37 -13.70
CA LEU A 83 2.33 -3.58 -14.15
C LEU A 83 1.88 -2.56 -15.21
N LYS A 84 1.55 -3.05 -16.42
CA LYS A 84 1.05 -2.20 -17.51
C LYS A 84 -0.30 -1.56 -17.15
N GLY A 85 -0.39 -0.24 -17.35
CA GLY A 85 -1.63 0.52 -17.10
C GLY A 85 -2.01 0.61 -15.62
N PHE A 86 -1.12 0.21 -14.72
CA PHE A 86 -1.16 0.59 -13.31
C PHE A 86 -0.38 1.89 -13.15
N GLN A 87 -0.80 2.72 -12.20
CA GLN A 87 -0.08 3.91 -11.80
C GLN A 87 -0.03 3.92 -10.29
N TRP A 88 1.11 4.36 -9.75
CA TRP A 88 1.18 4.71 -8.34
C TRP A 88 0.22 5.88 -8.07
N THR A 89 -1.03 5.55 -7.75
CA THR A 89 -2.11 6.52 -7.53
C THR A 89 -2.12 6.85 -6.04
N TYR A 90 -2.13 8.13 -5.72
CA TYR A 90 -1.84 8.64 -4.37
C TYR A 90 -2.75 8.03 -3.28
N VAL A 91 -2.15 7.45 -2.24
CA VAL A 91 -2.85 7.19 -0.98
C VAL A 91 -2.81 8.48 -0.17
N LYS A 92 -3.97 9.14 -0.01
CA LYS A 92 -4.02 10.47 0.61
C LYS A 92 -3.69 10.46 2.10
N ASN A 93 -3.94 9.33 2.76
CA ASN A 93 -3.64 9.16 4.17
C ASN A 93 -3.37 7.66 4.46
N PRO A 94 -2.10 7.26 4.64
CA PRO A 94 -1.74 5.85 4.84
C PRO A 94 -2.34 5.23 6.12
N PHE A 95 -2.77 6.06 7.08
CA PHE A 95 -3.40 5.61 8.32
C PHE A 95 -4.89 5.24 8.16
N MET A 96 -5.54 5.59 7.04
CA MET A 96 -6.96 5.32 6.84
C MET A 96 -7.26 3.89 6.40
N VAL A 97 -6.27 3.19 5.86
CA VAL A 97 -6.44 1.86 5.25
C VAL A 97 -6.93 0.79 6.23
N GLN A 98 -6.51 0.88 7.50
CA GLN A 98 -6.97 -0.02 8.57
C GLN A 98 -8.48 0.06 8.83
N THR A 99 -9.11 1.16 8.41
CA THR A 99 -10.56 1.38 8.63
C THR A 99 -11.42 0.73 7.54
N TYR A 100 -10.80 0.10 6.55
CA TYR A 100 -11.49 -0.55 5.44
C TYR A 100 -11.85 -2.00 5.79
N ASP A 101 -13.03 -2.43 5.37
CA ASP A 101 -13.51 -3.79 5.66
C ASP A 101 -12.72 -4.87 4.89
N GLU A 102 -12.65 -6.06 5.45
CA GLU A 102 -11.87 -7.18 4.90
C GLU A 102 -12.38 -7.65 3.53
N LYS A 103 -13.69 -7.58 3.29
CA LYS A 103 -14.27 -7.98 2.00
C LYS A 103 -13.77 -7.09 0.87
N LEU A 104 -13.47 -5.82 1.15
CA LEU A 104 -12.89 -4.90 0.19
C LEU A 104 -11.42 -5.25 -0.12
N TRP A 105 -10.67 -5.73 0.88
CA TRP A 105 -9.32 -6.26 0.68
C TRP A 105 -9.33 -7.50 -0.20
N ASP A 106 -10.16 -8.48 0.14
CA ASP A 106 -10.29 -9.73 -0.61
C ASP A 106 -10.75 -9.48 -2.05
N ALA A 107 -11.79 -8.67 -2.23
CA ALA A 107 -12.29 -8.33 -3.57
C ALA A 107 -11.22 -7.61 -4.41
N THR A 108 -10.38 -6.79 -3.78
CA THR A 108 -9.30 -6.09 -4.47
C THR A 108 -8.16 -7.04 -4.84
N ALA A 109 -7.77 -7.95 -3.94
CA ALA A 109 -6.78 -8.98 -4.23
C ALA A 109 -7.24 -9.90 -5.38
N ASP A 110 -8.49 -10.35 -5.35
CA ASP A 110 -9.10 -11.13 -6.43
C ASP A 110 -9.09 -10.39 -7.77
N MET A 111 -9.40 -9.09 -7.75
CA MET A 111 -9.36 -8.25 -8.95
C MET A 111 -7.92 -8.14 -9.48
N LEU A 112 -6.93 -7.95 -8.60
CA LEU A 112 -5.51 -7.87 -9.00
C LEU A 112 -5.03 -9.20 -9.61
N LYS A 113 -5.43 -10.33 -9.02
CA LYS A 113 -5.15 -11.67 -9.55
C LYS A 113 -5.75 -11.87 -10.94
N LYS A 114 -7.04 -11.56 -11.11
CA LYS A 114 -7.75 -11.74 -12.40
C LYS A 114 -7.22 -10.81 -13.50
N LYS A 115 -6.89 -9.55 -13.16
CA LYS A 115 -6.52 -8.53 -14.16
C LYS A 115 -5.03 -8.49 -14.46
N TYR A 116 -4.18 -8.78 -13.47
CA TYR A 116 -2.72 -8.62 -13.57
C TYR A 116 -1.95 -9.91 -13.27
N GLY A 117 -2.62 -11.00 -12.89
CA GLY A 117 -1.95 -12.27 -12.56
C GLY A 117 -1.20 -12.25 -11.23
N LEU A 118 -1.49 -11.29 -10.34
CA LEU A 118 -0.78 -11.15 -9.06
C LEU A 118 -1.45 -12.00 -7.99
N ASP A 119 -0.74 -13.02 -7.50
CA ASP A 119 -1.19 -13.79 -6.34
C ASP A 119 -0.64 -13.15 -5.07
N ILE A 120 -1.47 -12.34 -4.43
CA ILE A 120 -1.09 -11.55 -3.27
C ILE A 120 -1.62 -12.28 -2.05
N GLY A 121 -0.75 -13.04 -1.38
CA GLY A 121 -1.10 -13.70 -0.11
C GLY A 121 -1.50 -12.64 0.93
N LEU A 122 -2.76 -12.70 1.36
CA LEU A 122 -3.37 -11.86 2.40
C LEU A 122 -3.27 -12.54 3.77
#